data_AF-B4MWU2-F1
#
_entry.id   AF-B4MWU2-F1
#
_cell.length_a   1.000
_cell.length_b   1.000
_cell.length_c   1.000
_cell.angle_alpha   90.00
_cell.angle_beta   90.00
_cell.angle_gamma   90.00
#
_symmetry.space_group_name_H-M   'P 1'
#
loop_
_entity.id
_entity.type
_entity.pdbx_description
1 polymer ?
#
loop_
_entity_poly.entity_id
_entity_poly.type
_entity_poly.pdbx_seq_one_letter_code
_entity_poly.pdbx_strand_id
1 'polypeptide(L)'
;MSNLKDIEVRGEGTIRFRNDTFQNNTQLEKIVFLNLNLLNLNLATFSDLTHLKELIFVNCTLDSNEFLRSITLENNLETLDYENEQKFDVKYLESYRKLHTITLRNVDQSYYFQEFINTNVTAFLCSNYPVICYFNFGINGKRCPSSCTCSKIDHIFTINCARQGLRKIPELPIPIIGDASLHFEGNGLTQLPNNSLEGYDGLRELHLAYNSLTHLHLDQLPFNLKVLDIRQNHLTGLDDNVTQFISTLKDVQLSENPWQCSCKYIKFLEHLSQDYPSEYVAALRRCSGQEYCPDPCTCCKEEVSQKFITNCDKQ
;
A
#
# COMPACT_ATOMS: atom_id res chain seq x y z
N MET A 1 38.78 -9.48 14.08
CA MET A 1 37.50 -8.81 14.39
C MET A 1 36.34 -9.59 13.74
N SER A 2 36.07 -10.82 14.18
CA SER A 2 35.24 -11.79 13.44
C SER A 2 33.72 -11.73 13.68
N ASN A 3 33.20 -10.67 14.31
CA ASN A 3 31.77 -10.56 14.67
C ASN A 3 31.11 -9.23 14.25
N LEU A 4 31.71 -8.48 13.33
CA LEU A 4 31.09 -7.24 12.83
C LEU A 4 29.93 -7.59 11.90
N LYS A 5 28.74 -7.05 12.21
CA LYS A 5 27.55 -7.11 11.35
C LYS A 5 27.40 -5.87 10.48
N ASP A 6 27.80 -4.73 11.01
CA ASP A 6 27.64 -3.45 10.31
C ASP A 6 28.99 -2.75 10.26
N ILE A 7 29.31 -2.17 9.10
CA ILE A 7 30.48 -1.31 8.94
C ILE A 7 30.10 0.01 8.29
N GLU A 8 30.68 1.09 8.82
CA GLU A 8 30.72 2.40 8.19
C GLU A 8 32.18 2.72 7.86
N VAL A 9 32.44 2.96 6.58
CA VAL A 9 33.76 3.35 6.06
C VAL A 9 33.66 4.78 5.57
N ARG A 10 34.34 5.68 6.26
CA ARG A 10 34.33 7.12 6.00
C ARG A 10 35.75 7.64 5.77
N GLY A 11 35.91 8.51 4.79
CA GLY A 11 37.15 9.25 4.55
C GLY A 11 37.08 10.07 3.27
N GLU A 12 38.13 10.80 2.93
CA GLU A 12 38.24 11.61 1.70
C GLU A 12 39.24 10.99 0.71
N GLY A 13 39.44 9.67 0.80
CA GLY A 13 40.49 8.94 0.10
C GLY A 13 39.98 7.97 -0.98
N THR A 14 40.93 7.38 -1.70
CA THR A 14 40.65 6.32 -2.66
C THR A 14 40.77 4.93 -2.01
N ILE A 15 39.74 4.11 -2.14
CA ILE A 15 39.79 2.68 -1.80
C ILE A 15 39.84 1.87 -3.10
N ARG A 16 40.82 0.97 -3.20
CA ARG A 16 40.94 0.01 -4.31
C ARG A 16 40.55 -1.36 -3.82
N PHE A 17 39.43 -1.88 -4.30
CA PHE A 17 38.95 -3.20 -3.93
C PHE A 17 39.79 -4.29 -4.61
N ARG A 18 40.04 -5.35 -3.85
CA ARG A 18 40.53 -6.64 -4.31
C ARG A 18 39.43 -7.69 -4.12
N ASN A 19 39.55 -8.82 -4.80
CA ASN A 19 38.52 -9.87 -4.72
C ASN A 19 38.41 -10.48 -3.31
N ASP A 20 39.46 -10.38 -2.48
CA ASP A 20 39.55 -10.89 -1.12
C ASP A 20 39.21 -9.85 -0.03
N THR A 21 38.72 -8.65 -0.42
CA THR A 21 38.54 -7.51 0.51
C THR A 21 37.69 -7.87 1.74
N PHE A 22 36.67 -8.71 1.59
CA PHE A 22 35.74 -9.09 2.66
C PHE A 22 35.86 -10.55 3.13
N GLN A 23 36.90 -11.28 2.72
CA GLN A 23 37.03 -12.72 2.96
C GLN A 23 36.95 -13.10 4.46
N ASN A 24 37.35 -12.19 5.37
CA ASN A 24 37.34 -12.40 6.81
C ASN A 24 36.11 -11.80 7.53
N ASN A 25 35.18 -11.18 6.79
CA ASN A 25 34.05 -10.42 7.32
C ASN A 25 32.72 -10.86 6.66
N THR A 26 32.54 -12.17 6.49
CA THR A 26 31.38 -12.77 5.79
C THR A 26 30.04 -12.58 6.51
N GLN A 27 30.06 -12.15 7.77
CA GLN A 27 28.88 -11.95 8.62
C GLN A 27 28.27 -10.54 8.50
N LEU A 28 28.80 -9.70 7.60
CA LEU A 28 28.27 -8.36 7.41
C LEU A 28 26.86 -8.39 6.85
N GLU A 29 25.95 -7.69 7.52
CA GLU A 29 24.57 -7.44 7.12
C GLU A 29 24.41 -6.03 6.51
N LYS A 30 25.28 -5.08 6.90
CA LYS A 30 25.23 -3.69 6.41
C LYS A 30 26.62 -3.11 6.11
N ILE A 31 26.73 -2.43 4.97
CA ILE A 31 27.93 -1.69 4.57
C ILE A 31 27.54 -0.27 4.15
N VAL A 32 28.20 0.71 4.75
CA VAL A 32 28.05 2.13 4.44
C VAL A 32 29.39 2.71 3.99
N PHE A 33 29.44 3.30 2.80
CA PHE A 33 30.58 4.07 2.29
C PHE A 33 30.24 5.55 2.24
N LEU A 34 31.11 6.41 2.80
CA LEU A 34 30.86 7.84 2.92
C LEU A 34 32.05 8.67 2.44
N ASN A 35 31.82 9.56 1.47
CA ASN A 35 32.79 10.55 0.95
C ASN A 35 34.03 9.96 0.23
N LEU A 36 33.93 8.74 -0.28
CA LEU A 36 35.08 7.99 -0.81
C LEU A 36 35.11 7.89 -2.34
N ASN A 37 36.31 7.74 -2.89
CA ASN A 37 36.51 7.30 -4.27
C ASN A 37 36.77 5.77 -4.29
N LEU A 38 35.82 5.00 -4.80
CA LEU A 38 35.85 3.55 -4.80
C LEU A 38 36.19 3.02 -6.19
N LEU A 39 37.30 2.29 -6.28
CA LEU A 39 37.82 1.75 -7.54
C LEU A 39 37.84 0.22 -7.52
N ASN A 40 37.69 -0.38 -8.70
CA ASN A 40 37.71 -1.83 -8.96
C ASN A 40 36.57 -2.61 -8.27
N LEU A 41 35.40 -1.99 -8.11
CA LEU A 41 34.20 -2.71 -7.68
C LEU A 41 33.69 -3.60 -8.81
N ASN A 42 33.73 -4.91 -8.58
CA ASN A 42 33.41 -5.92 -9.58
C ASN A 42 32.51 -7.02 -9.01
N LEU A 43 32.15 -8.00 -9.84
CA LEU A 43 31.25 -9.11 -9.51
C LEU A 43 31.67 -9.90 -8.25
N ALA A 44 32.98 -10.02 -8.01
CA ALA A 44 33.57 -10.78 -6.90
C ALA A 44 33.74 -9.93 -5.63
N THR A 45 33.63 -8.61 -5.69
CA THR A 45 33.90 -7.75 -4.52
C THR A 45 33.03 -8.12 -3.32
N PHE A 46 31.76 -8.49 -3.54
CA PHE A 46 30.83 -8.85 -2.47
C PHE A 46 30.44 -10.34 -2.48
N SER A 47 31.19 -11.21 -3.18
CA SER A 47 30.79 -12.62 -3.38
C SER A 47 30.63 -13.40 -2.08
N ASP A 48 31.46 -13.09 -1.08
CA ASP A 48 31.52 -13.81 0.20
C ASP A 48 30.49 -13.30 1.23
N LEU A 49 29.76 -12.23 0.91
CA LEU A 49 28.84 -11.54 1.83
C LEU A 49 27.39 -12.02 1.67
N THR A 50 27.15 -13.30 1.95
CA THR A 50 25.83 -13.92 1.81
C THR A 50 24.77 -13.43 2.79
N HIS A 51 25.18 -12.66 3.81
CA HIS A 51 24.28 -12.05 4.80
C HIS A 51 24.00 -10.57 4.54
N LEU A 52 24.61 -9.97 3.51
CA LEU A 52 24.50 -8.55 3.24
C LEU A 52 23.08 -8.18 2.78
N LYS A 53 22.43 -7.29 3.52
CA LYS A 53 21.08 -6.79 3.28
C LYS A 53 21.09 -5.32 2.85
N GLU A 54 21.99 -4.52 3.41
CA GLU A 54 22.03 -3.08 3.17
C GLU A 54 23.38 -2.65 2.60
N LEU A 55 23.33 -1.99 1.44
CA LEU A 55 24.50 -1.40 0.80
C LEU A 55 24.23 0.07 0.50
N ILE A 56 25.03 0.95 1.11
CA ILE A 56 24.81 2.39 1.11
C ILE A 56 26.06 3.11 0.62
N PHE A 57 25.89 3.96 -0.38
CA PHE A 57 26.92 4.84 -0.93
C PHE A 57 26.47 6.29 -0.77
N VAL A 58 27.14 7.06 0.09
CA VAL A 58 26.85 8.49 0.30
C VAL A 58 28.01 9.32 -0.20
N ASN A 59 27.75 10.17 -1.19
CA ASN A 59 28.76 11.07 -1.75
C ASN A 59 30.03 10.30 -2.16
N CYS A 60 29.84 9.15 -2.81
CA CYS A 60 30.92 8.30 -3.31
C CYS A 60 31.07 8.45 -4.83
N THR A 61 32.31 8.38 -5.32
CA THR A 61 32.56 8.20 -6.76
C THR A 61 32.90 6.72 -7.01
N LEU A 62 32.31 6.15 -8.05
CA LEU A 62 32.52 4.77 -8.48
C LEU A 62 33.23 4.79 -9.85
N ASP A 63 34.05 3.81 -10.18
CA ASP A 63 34.59 3.66 -11.54
C ASP A 63 33.74 2.76 -12.43
N SER A 64 32.95 1.88 -11.81
CA SER A 64 32.10 0.91 -12.46
C SER A 64 30.91 0.53 -11.58
N ASN A 65 29.79 0.18 -12.24
CA ASN A 65 28.59 -0.39 -11.61
C ASN A 65 28.47 -1.91 -11.85
N GLU A 66 29.53 -2.56 -12.33
CA GLU A 66 29.53 -4.00 -12.65
C GLU A 66 29.20 -4.87 -11.43
N PHE A 67 29.59 -4.43 -10.23
CA PHE A 67 29.28 -5.14 -8.98
C PHE A 67 27.79 -5.38 -8.77
N LEU A 68 26.90 -4.53 -9.31
CA LEU A 68 25.45 -4.72 -9.25
C LEU A 68 24.97 -5.99 -9.97
N ARG A 69 25.81 -6.64 -10.77
CA ARG A 69 25.50 -7.93 -11.41
C ARG A 69 25.99 -9.13 -10.60
N SER A 70 26.39 -8.91 -9.35
CA SER A 70 26.84 -9.97 -8.44
C SER A 70 25.67 -10.85 -8.01
N ILE A 71 25.78 -12.15 -8.25
CA ILE A 71 24.78 -13.15 -7.83
C ILE A 71 24.55 -13.15 -6.31
N THR A 72 25.55 -12.79 -5.51
CA THR A 72 25.41 -12.71 -4.05
C THR A 72 24.50 -11.54 -3.67
N LEU A 73 24.63 -10.40 -4.34
CA LEU A 73 23.76 -9.25 -4.12
C LEU A 73 22.33 -9.53 -4.59
N GLU A 74 22.15 -10.13 -5.77
CA GLU A 74 20.82 -10.47 -6.32
C GLU A 74 19.98 -11.33 -5.36
N ASN A 75 20.63 -12.22 -4.60
CA ASN A 75 19.96 -13.16 -3.70
C ASN A 75 19.73 -12.62 -2.27
N ASN A 76 20.43 -11.57 -1.86
CA ASN A 76 20.50 -11.17 -0.45
C ASN A 76 20.19 -9.70 -0.18
N LEU A 77 20.49 -8.81 -1.13
CA LEU A 77 20.35 -7.39 -0.91
C LEU A 77 18.86 -7.00 -0.80
N GLU A 78 18.54 -6.29 0.27
CA GLU A 78 17.20 -5.83 0.63
C GLU A 78 17.05 -4.32 0.36
N THR A 79 18.11 -3.55 0.65
CA THR A 79 18.15 -2.10 0.42
C THR A 79 19.44 -1.67 -0.27
N LEU A 80 19.29 -0.84 -1.31
CA LEU A 80 20.37 -0.14 -1.99
C LEU A 80 20.14 1.36 -1.85
N ASP A 81 21.07 2.08 -1.22
CA ASP A 81 21.05 3.54 -1.17
C ASP A 81 22.25 4.08 -1.95
N TYR A 82 21.96 4.86 -2.98
CA TYR A 82 22.91 5.25 -4.01
C TYR A 82 22.85 6.77 -4.23
N GLU A 83 23.73 7.49 -3.53
CA GLU A 83 23.98 8.93 -3.68
C GLU A 83 25.24 9.15 -4.50
N ASN A 84 25.09 9.02 -5.82
CA ASN A 84 26.17 9.28 -6.76
C ASN A 84 25.58 9.90 -8.04
N GLU A 85 26.31 10.87 -8.59
CA GLU A 85 25.99 11.52 -9.87
C GLU A 85 26.07 10.54 -11.05
N GLN A 86 26.81 9.45 -10.91
CA GLN A 86 26.97 8.46 -11.96
C GLN A 86 25.71 7.66 -12.22
N LYS A 87 25.36 7.60 -13.51
CA LYS A 87 24.20 6.86 -13.99
C LYS A 87 24.44 5.36 -14.01
N PHE A 88 23.44 4.58 -13.61
CA PHE A 88 23.41 3.13 -13.84
C PHE A 88 22.06 2.68 -14.40
N ASP A 89 22.06 1.60 -15.18
CA ASP A 89 20.85 1.02 -15.72
C ASP A 89 20.13 0.23 -14.62
N VAL A 90 18.94 0.69 -14.25
CA VAL A 90 18.10 0.07 -13.21
C VAL A 90 17.69 -1.36 -13.56
N LYS A 91 17.81 -1.80 -14.83
CA LYS A 91 17.55 -3.19 -15.24
C LYS A 91 18.47 -4.20 -14.60
N TYR A 92 19.66 -3.81 -14.13
CA TYR A 92 20.53 -4.70 -13.35
C TYR A 92 19.84 -5.22 -12.09
N LEU A 93 18.80 -4.53 -11.61
CA LEU A 93 18.09 -4.86 -10.39
C LEU A 93 16.86 -5.76 -10.63
N GLU A 94 16.53 -6.13 -11.87
CA GLU A 94 15.37 -6.99 -12.17
C GLU A 94 15.52 -8.42 -11.63
N SER A 95 16.75 -8.91 -11.47
CA SER A 95 17.06 -10.22 -10.91
C SER A 95 17.03 -10.26 -9.38
N TYR A 96 16.94 -9.10 -8.72
CA TYR A 96 17.04 -9.00 -7.27
C TYR A 96 15.73 -9.40 -6.60
N ARG A 97 15.75 -10.52 -5.86
CA ARG A 97 14.51 -11.13 -5.34
C ARG A 97 14.07 -10.61 -3.98
N LYS A 98 15.01 -10.06 -3.20
CA LYS A 98 14.75 -9.52 -1.85
C LYS A 98 14.79 -7.99 -1.81
N LEU A 99 15.24 -7.36 -2.90
CA LEU A 99 15.40 -5.93 -2.95
C LEU A 99 14.02 -5.28 -2.90
N HIS A 100 13.80 -4.51 -1.84
CA HIS A 100 12.55 -3.82 -1.61
C HIS A 100 12.69 -2.31 -1.62
N THR A 101 13.89 -1.77 -1.44
CA THR A 101 14.10 -0.32 -1.41
C THR A 101 15.37 0.08 -2.17
N ILE A 102 15.19 0.99 -3.12
CA ILE A 102 16.25 1.64 -3.88
C ILE A 102 16.12 3.13 -3.62
N THR A 103 17.10 3.74 -2.98
CA THR A 103 17.12 5.19 -2.78
C THR A 103 18.11 5.81 -3.74
N LEU A 104 17.64 6.73 -4.58
CA LEU A 104 18.51 7.51 -5.47
C LEU A 104 18.54 8.96 -4.99
N ARG A 105 19.74 9.45 -4.65
CA ARG A 105 19.94 10.80 -4.11
C ARG A 105 20.70 11.66 -5.13
N ASN A 106 20.37 12.94 -5.20
CA ASN A 106 21.05 13.94 -6.07
C ASN A 106 21.08 13.61 -7.58
N VAL A 107 20.11 12.85 -8.08
CA VAL A 107 19.97 12.52 -9.50
C VAL A 107 18.78 13.23 -10.15
N ASP A 108 18.81 13.37 -11.48
CA ASP A 108 17.63 13.75 -12.27
C ASP A 108 16.57 12.64 -12.14
N GLN A 109 15.62 12.86 -11.25
CA GLN A 109 14.54 11.90 -10.95
C GLN A 109 13.67 11.63 -12.18
N SER A 110 13.54 12.58 -13.11
CA SER A 110 12.71 12.40 -14.31
C SER A 110 13.29 11.32 -15.21
N TYR A 111 14.62 11.28 -15.37
CA TYR A 111 15.32 10.28 -16.17
C TYR A 111 15.15 8.88 -15.60
N TYR A 112 15.47 8.69 -14.31
CA TYR A 112 15.38 7.38 -13.67
C TYR A 112 13.97 6.88 -13.52
N PHE A 113 13.01 7.77 -13.27
CA PHE A 113 11.60 7.38 -13.22
C PHE A 113 11.13 6.83 -14.58
N GLN A 114 11.49 7.47 -15.69
CA GLN A 114 11.12 6.99 -17.04
C GLN A 114 11.74 5.63 -17.39
N GLU A 115 12.97 5.38 -16.95
CA GLU A 115 13.58 4.06 -17.15
C GLU A 115 12.93 3.01 -16.24
N PHE A 116 12.77 3.35 -14.95
CA PHE A 116 12.20 2.49 -13.92
C PHE A 116 10.79 1.99 -14.27
N ILE A 117 9.91 2.85 -14.78
CA ILE A 117 8.54 2.45 -15.16
C ILE A 117 8.51 1.39 -16.28
N ASN A 118 9.61 1.23 -17.02
CA ASN A 118 9.73 0.24 -18.11
C ASN A 118 10.43 -1.05 -17.67
N THR A 119 10.88 -1.14 -16.42
CA THR A 119 11.54 -2.34 -15.86
C THR A 119 10.55 -3.28 -15.17
N ASN A 120 11.01 -4.48 -14.83
CA ASN A 120 10.33 -5.44 -13.98
C ASN A 120 10.86 -5.44 -12.53
N VAL A 121 11.49 -4.35 -12.09
CA VAL A 121 12.03 -4.25 -10.73
C VAL A 121 10.88 -4.19 -9.71
N THR A 122 10.83 -5.15 -8.78
CA THR A 122 9.80 -5.26 -7.75
C THR A 122 10.17 -4.54 -6.44
N ALA A 123 10.74 -3.35 -6.53
CA ALA A 123 11.22 -2.56 -5.39
C ALA A 123 10.62 -1.15 -5.38
N PHE A 124 10.67 -0.48 -4.22
CA PHE A 124 10.33 0.93 -4.09
C PHE A 124 11.52 1.79 -4.52
N LEU A 125 11.32 2.68 -5.50
CA LEU A 125 12.29 3.68 -5.92
C LEU A 125 12.04 5.00 -5.18
N CYS A 126 12.84 5.28 -4.17
CA CYS A 126 12.70 6.42 -3.26
C CYS A 126 13.54 7.62 -3.68
N SER A 127 12.94 8.80 -3.59
CA SER A 127 13.64 10.09 -3.60
C SER A 127 13.87 10.62 -2.19
N ASN A 128 14.78 11.59 -2.05
CA ASN A 128 15.28 12.02 -0.76
C ASN A 128 14.52 13.21 -0.13
N TYR A 129 13.95 14.08 -0.96
CA TYR A 129 13.25 15.29 -0.51
C TYR A 129 12.14 15.69 -1.50
N PRO A 130 10.85 15.54 -1.14
CA PRO A 130 10.32 14.73 -0.02
C PRO A 130 10.60 13.22 -0.21
N VAL A 131 10.57 12.43 0.87
CA VAL A 131 10.70 10.97 0.79
C VAL A 131 9.41 10.38 0.21
N ILE A 132 9.35 10.37 -1.12
CA ILE A 132 8.32 9.68 -1.89
C ILE A 132 9.00 8.53 -2.59
N CYS A 133 8.45 7.33 -2.45
CA CYS A 133 8.89 6.18 -3.21
C CYS A 133 7.86 5.81 -4.25
N TYR A 134 8.30 5.53 -5.47
CA TYR A 134 7.45 5.02 -6.53
C TYR A 134 7.56 3.50 -6.60
N PHE A 135 6.46 2.86 -6.98
CA PHE A 135 6.39 1.42 -7.16
C PHE A 135 5.70 1.13 -8.49
N ASN A 136 6.25 0.22 -9.30
CA ASN A 136 5.71 0.01 -10.65
C ASN A 136 5.40 -1.44 -10.99
N PHE A 137 6.15 -2.42 -10.46
CA PHE A 137 5.97 -3.82 -10.81
C PHE A 137 5.80 -4.66 -9.53
N GLY A 138 4.66 -5.33 -9.41
CA GLY A 138 4.33 -6.17 -8.26
C GLY A 138 4.95 -7.57 -8.35
N ILE A 139 5.05 -8.24 -7.21
CA ILE A 139 5.54 -9.63 -7.14
C ILE A 139 4.61 -10.62 -7.87
N ASN A 140 3.36 -10.22 -8.13
CA ASN A 140 2.38 -10.93 -8.95
C ASN A 140 2.52 -10.64 -10.46
N GLY A 141 3.57 -9.96 -10.89
CA GLY A 141 3.81 -9.64 -12.30
C GLY A 141 2.88 -8.59 -12.88
N LYS A 142 2.12 -7.88 -12.04
CA LYS A 142 1.23 -6.80 -12.46
C LYS A 142 1.93 -5.46 -12.35
N ARG A 143 1.69 -4.58 -13.32
CA ARG A 143 2.17 -3.20 -13.29
C ARG A 143 1.21 -2.31 -12.52
N CYS A 144 1.71 -1.19 -12.01
CA CYS A 144 0.84 -0.11 -11.59
C CYS A 144 -0.09 0.26 -12.76
N PRO A 145 -1.42 0.30 -12.57
CA PRO A 145 -2.34 0.64 -13.64
C PRO A 145 -2.01 2.01 -14.23
N SER A 146 -2.08 2.17 -15.55
CA SER A 146 -1.71 3.42 -16.22
C SER A 146 -2.57 4.63 -15.85
N SER A 147 -3.79 4.40 -15.37
CA SER A 147 -4.67 5.44 -14.82
C SER A 147 -4.36 5.77 -13.36
N CYS A 148 -3.45 5.05 -12.71
CA CYS A 148 -3.18 5.18 -11.29
C CYS A 148 -1.73 5.61 -11.02
N THR A 149 -1.48 6.11 -9.83
CA THR A 149 -0.14 6.37 -9.30
C THR A 149 0.11 5.48 -8.10
N CYS A 150 1.17 4.69 -8.15
CA CYS A 150 1.55 3.78 -7.08
C CYS A 150 2.78 4.36 -6.37
N SER A 151 2.56 4.84 -5.15
CA SER A 151 3.58 5.53 -4.38
C SER A 151 3.49 5.21 -2.90
N LYS A 152 4.62 5.27 -2.22
CA LYS A 152 4.73 5.10 -0.78
C LYS A 152 5.24 6.40 -0.16
N ILE A 153 4.54 6.88 0.86
CA ILE A 153 4.95 7.99 1.72
C ILE A 153 4.99 7.43 3.13
N ASP A 154 6.11 7.61 3.82
CA ASP A 154 6.44 6.97 5.10
C ASP A 154 6.30 5.43 5.04
N HIS A 155 5.23 4.88 5.60
CA HIS A 155 4.99 3.44 5.72
C HIS A 155 3.80 2.94 4.90
N ILE A 156 3.04 3.84 4.27
CA ILE A 156 1.79 3.49 3.58
C ILE A 156 2.06 3.44 2.08
N PHE A 157 1.90 2.25 1.50
CA PHE A 157 1.88 2.10 0.05
C PHE A 157 0.48 2.39 -0.48
N THR A 158 0.36 3.44 -1.28
CA THR A 158 -0.90 3.92 -1.84
C THR A 158 -0.95 3.67 -3.33
N ILE A 159 -2.03 3.03 -3.78
CA ILE A 159 -2.44 2.94 -5.18
C ILE A 159 -3.53 3.99 -5.38
N ASN A 160 -3.17 5.13 -5.96
CA ASN A 160 -4.10 6.24 -6.19
C ASN A 160 -4.68 6.20 -7.60
N CYS A 161 -5.94 5.83 -7.70
CA CYS A 161 -6.76 5.77 -8.91
C CYS A 161 -7.93 6.77 -8.87
N ALA A 162 -7.86 7.80 -8.02
CA ALA A 162 -8.98 8.72 -7.78
C ALA A 162 -9.26 9.59 -9.01
N ARG A 163 -10.55 9.85 -9.27
CA ARG A 163 -11.06 10.78 -10.30
C ARG A 163 -10.59 10.45 -11.74
N GLN A 164 -10.49 9.16 -12.05
CA GLN A 164 -10.03 8.67 -13.35
C GLN A 164 -11.19 8.25 -14.28
N GLY A 165 -12.44 8.43 -13.85
CA GLY A 165 -13.63 8.00 -14.61
C GLY A 165 -13.77 6.48 -14.72
N LEU A 166 -13.11 5.73 -13.85
CA LEU A 166 -13.09 4.27 -13.89
C LEU A 166 -14.43 3.70 -13.42
N ARG A 167 -14.84 2.60 -14.03
CA ARG A 167 -16.09 1.87 -13.66
C ARG A 167 -15.83 0.50 -13.05
N LYS A 168 -14.56 0.09 -13.01
CA LYS A 168 -14.07 -1.17 -12.44
C LYS A 168 -12.69 -0.91 -11.86
N ILE A 169 -12.38 -1.57 -10.75
CA ILE A 169 -11.04 -1.59 -10.19
C ILE A 169 -10.14 -2.41 -11.14
N PRO A 170 -9.00 -1.87 -11.60
CA PRO A 170 -8.04 -2.61 -12.44
C PRO A 170 -7.31 -3.70 -11.64
N GLU A 171 -6.59 -4.59 -12.31
CA GLU A 171 -5.68 -5.52 -11.64
C GLU A 171 -4.59 -4.73 -10.89
N LEU A 172 -4.32 -5.10 -9.63
CA LEU A 172 -3.45 -4.34 -8.75
C LEU A 172 -2.10 -5.04 -8.56
N PRO A 173 -0.99 -4.29 -8.51
CA PRO A 173 0.30 -4.85 -8.15
C PRO A 173 0.36 -5.19 -6.65
N ILE A 174 0.99 -6.31 -6.31
CA ILE A 174 1.31 -6.67 -4.92
C ILE A 174 2.70 -6.12 -4.55
N PRO A 175 2.82 -5.25 -3.53
CA PRO A 175 4.12 -4.76 -3.09
C PRO A 175 4.94 -5.89 -2.46
N ILE A 176 6.27 -5.83 -2.62
CA ILE A 176 7.18 -6.81 -1.99
C ILE A 176 7.17 -6.71 -0.45
N ILE A 177 6.94 -5.51 0.08
CA ILE A 177 6.84 -5.23 1.51
C ILE A 177 5.72 -4.23 1.80
N GLY A 178 5.15 -4.34 3.00
CA GLY A 178 4.15 -3.41 3.49
C GLY A 178 2.74 -3.72 3.01
N ASP A 179 1.80 -2.96 3.55
CA ASP A 179 0.39 -3.06 3.27
C ASP A 179 -0.04 -2.06 2.19
N ALA A 180 -1.05 -2.41 1.39
CA ALA A 180 -1.57 -1.58 0.32
C ALA A 180 -2.87 -0.86 0.71
N SER A 181 -2.95 0.42 0.35
CA SER A 181 -4.12 1.30 0.45
C SER A 181 -4.59 1.67 -0.96
N LEU A 182 -5.85 1.38 -1.28
CA LEU A 182 -6.44 1.74 -2.56
C LEU A 182 -7.30 3.00 -2.42
N HIS A 183 -6.92 4.04 -3.15
CA HIS A 183 -7.70 5.27 -3.31
C HIS A 183 -8.42 5.24 -4.65
N PHE A 184 -9.74 5.12 -4.62
CA PHE A 184 -10.61 4.97 -5.80
C PHE A 184 -11.75 5.99 -5.80
N GLU A 185 -11.59 7.11 -5.10
CA GLU A 185 -12.61 8.12 -4.88
C GLU A 185 -12.96 8.87 -6.18
N GLY A 186 -14.21 9.31 -6.31
CA GLY A 186 -14.65 10.16 -7.44
C GLY A 186 -14.66 9.43 -8.78
N ASN A 187 -14.94 8.13 -8.78
CA ASN A 187 -15.06 7.30 -9.96
C ASN A 187 -16.54 6.92 -10.22
N GLY A 188 -16.80 6.07 -11.21
CA GLY A 188 -18.13 5.56 -11.56
C GLY A 188 -18.34 4.11 -11.15
N LEU A 189 -17.73 3.66 -10.05
CA LEU A 189 -17.79 2.27 -9.61
C LEU A 189 -19.20 1.94 -9.12
N THR A 190 -19.79 0.88 -9.65
CA THR A 190 -21.15 0.42 -9.29
C THR A 190 -21.16 -0.87 -8.47
N GLN A 191 -20.07 -1.63 -8.54
CA GLN A 191 -19.86 -2.86 -7.80
C GLN A 191 -18.36 -3.07 -7.53
N LEU A 192 -18.06 -3.70 -6.40
CA LEU A 192 -16.70 -4.14 -6.07
C LEU A 192 -16.37 -5.48 -6.74
N PRO A 193 -15.10 -5.76 -7.04
CA PRO A 193 -14.66 -7.09 -7.44
C PRO A 193 -14.81 -8.08 -6.28
N ASN A 194 -14.73 -9.38 -6.58
CA ASN A 194 -14.66 -10.41 -5.55
C ASN A 194 -13.33 -10.30 -4.78
N ASN A 195 -13.35 -10.61 -3.49
CA ASN A 195 -12.21 -10.52 -2.59
C ASN A 195 -11.15 -11.61 -2.80
N SER A 196 -11.34 -12.50 -3.78
CA SER A 196 -10.32 -13.41 -4.30
C SER A 196 -9.50 -12.83 -5.45
N LEU A 197 -9.82 -11.62 -5.93
CA LEU A 197 -9.04 -10.95 -6.97
C LEU A 197 -7.63 -10.62 -6.44
N GLU A 198 -6.63 -11.23 -7.06
CA GLU A 198 -5.22 -11.07 -6.68
C GLU A 198 -4.81 -9.59 -6.65
N GLY A 199 -4.20 -9.18 -5.54
CA GLY A 199 -3.75 -7.81 -5.27
C GLY A 199 -4.84 -6.94 -4.64
N TYR A 200 -6.11 -7.21 -4.90
CA TYR A 200 -7.24 -6.58 -4.20
C TYR A 200 -7.53 -7.27 -2.86
N ASP A 201 -7.36 -8.59 -2.79
CA ASP A 201 -7.52 -9.43 -1.60
C ASP A 201 -6.63 -9.03 -0.42
N GLY A 202 -5.44 -8.51 -0.71
CA GLY A 202 -4.44 -8.05 0.26
C GLY A 202 -4.61 -6.62 0.79
N LEU A 203 -5.63 -5.86 0.35
CA LEU A 203 -5.79 -4.46 0.74
C LEU A 203 -6.06 -4.30 2.25
N ARG A 204 -5.43 -3.28 2.85
CA ARG A 204 -5.70 -2.84 4.23
C ARG A 204 -6.65 -1.65 4.30
N GLU A 205 -6.61 -0.80 3.30
CA GLU A 205 -7.47 0.38 3.24
C GLU A 205 -8.13 0.47 1.87
N LEU A 206 -9.40 0.83 1.88
CA LEU A 206 -10.21 0.92 0.67
C LEU A 206 -11.06 2.18 0.72
N HIS A 207 -10.66 3.18 -0.06
CA HIS A 207 -11.30 4.48 -0.14
C HIS A 207 -12.12 4.60 -1.43
N LEU A 208 -13.45 4.58 -1.29
CA LEU A 208 -14.44 4.47 -2.36
C LEU A 208 -15.43 5.63 -2.36
N ALA A 209 -15.12 6.73 -1.67
CA ALA A 209 -16.02 7.87 -1.59
C ALA A 209 -16.38 8.43 -2.98
N TYR A 210 -17.57 9.02 -3.14
CA TYR A 210 -18.03 9.59 -4.42
C TYR A 210 -18.01 8.57 -5.58
N ASN A 211 -18.60 7.40 -5.36
CA ASN A 211 -18.85 6.41 -6.40
C ASN A 211 -20.37 6.17 -6.55
N SER A 212 -20.77 5.11 -7.24
CA SER A 212 -22.17 4.77 -7.51
C SER A 212 -22.53 3.37 -6.99
N LEU A 213 -21.92 2.94 -5.89
CA LEU A 213 -22.19 1.65 -5.27
C LEU A 213 -23.64 1.63 -4.75
N THR A 214 -24.37 0.58 -5.08
CA THR A 214 -25.77 0.38 -4.66
C THR A 214 -25.93 -0.74 -3.64
N HIS A 215 -24.99 -1.67 -3.62
CA HIS A 215 -24.94 -2.82 -2.71
C HIS A 215 -23.48 -3.14 -2.37
N LEU A 216 -23.29 -3.83 -1.26
CA LEU A 216 -22.02 -4.43 -0.85
C LEU A 216 -22.30 -5.86 -0.40
N HIS A 217 -21.40 -6.77 -0.75
CA HIS A 217 -21.44 -8.16 -0.31
C HIS A 217 -20.15 -8.52 0.43
N LEU A 218 -20.24 -9.44 1.38
CA LEU A 218 -19.10 -9.87 2.18
C LEU A 218 -17.97 -10.45 1.31
N ASP A 219 -18.31 -11.17 0.24
CA ASP A 219 -17.36 -11.76 -0.70
C ASP A 219 -16.69 -10.72 -1.63
N GLN A 220 -17.02 -9.44 -1.49
CA GLN A 220 -16.38 -8.33 -2.20
C GLN A 220 -15.45 -7.50 -1.30
N LEU A 221 -15.47 -7.73 0.01
CA LEU A 221 -14.66 -7.00 0.97
C LEU A 221 -13.35 -7.74 1.23
N PRO A 222 -12.17 -7.10 1.07
CA PRO A 222 -10.88 -7.72 1.37
C PRO A 222 -10.81 -8.20 2.82
N PHE A 223 -10.36 -9.44 3.05
CA PHE A 223 -10.39 -10.05 4.38
C PHE A 223 -9.51 -9.33 5.41
N ASN A 224 -8.44 -8.68 4.94
CA ASN A 224 -7.45 -8.01 5.78
C ASN A 224 -7.75 -6.53 6.03
N LEU A 225 -8.89 -6.03 5.55
CA LEU A 225 -9.25 -4.63 5.60
C LEU A 225 -9.26 -4.09 7.04
N LYS A 226 -8.88 -2.82 7.18
CA LYS A 226 -8.86 -2.05 8.43
C LYS A 226 -9.56 -0.71 8.30
N VAL A 227 -9.50 -0.11 7.12
CA VAL A 227 -10.15 1.18 6.82
C VAL A 227 -11.06 1.00 5.61
N LEU A 228 -12.31 1.45 5.74
CA LEU A 228 -13.28 1.45 4.65
C LEU A 228 -13.98 2.81 4.57
N ASP A 229 -13.79 3.52 3.47
CA ASP A 229 -14.55 4.75 3.18
C ASP A 229 -15.52 4.51 2.02
N ILE A 230 -16.81 4.51 2.31
CA ILE A 230 -17.89 4.33 1.33
C ILE A 230 -18.84 5.53 1.32
N ARG A 231 -18.38 6.70 1.77
CA ARG A 231 -19.18 7.93 1.78
C ARG A 231 -19.71 8.29 0.39
N GLN A 232 -20.84 8.97 0.33
CA GLN A 232 -21.38 9.50 -0.92
C GLN A 232 -21.45 8.45 -2.03
N ASN A 233 -22.10 7.34 -1.71
CA ASN A 233 -22.51 6.32 -2.66
C ASN A 233 -24.06 6.29 -2.69
N HIS A 234 -24.63 5.23 -3.26
CA HIS A 234 -26.07 5.03 -3.36
C HIS A 234 -26.52 3.81 -2.54
N LEU A 235 -25.82 3.52 -1.45
CA LEU A 235 -26.12 2.40 -0.57
C LEU A 235 -27.36 2.71 0.27
N THR A 236 -28.28 1.76 0.33
CA THR A 236 -29.55 1.90 1.04
C THR A 236 -29.62 1.12 2.34
N GLY A 237 -28.71 0.17 2.53
CA GLY A 237 -28.56 -0.61 3.75
C GLY A 237 -27.47 -1.66 3.56
N LEU A 238 -26.97 -2.21 4.66
CA LEU A 238 -26.00 -3.29 4.67
C LEU A 238 -26.64 -4.54 5.28
N ASP A 239 -26.36 -5.71 4.71
CA ASP A 239 -26.83 -6.96 5.30
C ASP A 239 -26.09 -7.28 6.60
N ASP A 240 -26.59 -8.29 7.32
CA ASP A 240 -26.06 -8.70 8.62
C ASP A 240 -24.57 -9.07 8.57
N ASN A 241 -24.14 -9.75 7.49
CA ASN A 241 -22.78 -10.24 7.35
C ASN A 241 -21.81 -9.08 7.09
N VAL A 242 -22.19 -8.15 6.22
CA VAL A 242 -21.42 -6.93 5.95
C VAL A 242 -21.37 -6.06 7.19
N THR A 243 -22.49 -5.90 7.90
CA THR A 243 -22.57 -5.13 9.15
C THR A 243 -21.62 -5.69 10.21
N GLN A 244 -21.65 -7.02 10.40
CA GLN A 244 -20.72 -7.69 11.31
C GLN A 244 -19.27 -7.48 10.90
N PHE A 245 -18.96 -7.58 9.61
CA PHE A 245 -17.60 -7.36 9.10
C PHE A 245 -17.12 -5.94 9.35
N ILE A 246 -17.89 -4.91 8.97
CA ILE A 246 -17.48 -3.51 9.14
C ILE A 246 -17.30 -3.13 10.62
N SER A 247 -18.04 -3.77 11.53
CA SER A 247 -17.89 -3.58 12.98
C SER A 247 -16.53 -4.06 13.52
N THR A 248 -15.79 -4.88 12.74
CA THR A 248 -14.43 -5.33 13.11
C THR A 248 -13.32 -4.41 12.58
N LEU A 249 -13.67 -3.44 11.71
CA LEU A 249 -12.73 -2.53 11.11
C LEU A 249 -12.32 -1.44 12.11
N LYS A 250 -11.15 -0.85 11.88
CA LYS A 250 -10.60 0.21 12.74
C LYS A 250 -11.28 1.55 12.47
N ASP A 251 -11.58 1.82 11.21
CA ASP A 251 -12.18 3.08 10.76
C ASP A 251 -13.14 2.81 9.60
N VAL A 252 -14.37 3.30 9.72
CA VAL A 252 -15.41 3.15 8.70
C VAL A 252 -16.10 4.47 8.50
N GLN A 253 -16.20 4.91 7.24
CA GLN A 253 -16.84 6.16 6.87
C GLN A 253 -18.08 5.84 6.01
N LEU A 254 -19.27 6.08 6.57
CA LEU A 254 -20.57 5.68 6.00
C LEU A 254 -21.44 6.85 5.53
N SER A 255 -21.01 8.09 5.79
CA SER A 255 -21.86 9.27 5.65
C SER A 255 -22.38 9.53 4.24
N GLU A 256 -23.47 10.27 4.15
CA GLU A 256 -24.04 10.74 2.87
C GLU A 256 -24.46 9.63 1.91
N ASN A 257 -24.95 8.52 2.45
CA ASN A 257 -25.64 7.48 1.70
C ASN A 257 -27.16 7.55 1.95
N PRO A 258 -28.00 7.10 1.01
CA PRO A 258 -29.46 7.08 1.16
C PRO A 258 -29.95 5.92 2.07
N TRP A 259 -29.37 5.76 3.25
CA TRP A 259 -29.71 4.72 4.22
C TRP A 259 -31.21 4.67 4.51
N GLN A 260 -31.84 3.53 4.26
CA GLN A 260 -33.26 3.32 4.47
C GLN A 260 -33.53 2.87 5.90
N CYS A 261 -34.58 3.43 6.49
CA CYS A 261 -35.18 2.89 7.70
C CYS A 261 -36.11 1.72 7.32
N SER A 262 -35.52 0.56 7.04
CA SER A 262 -36.23 -0.71 6.80
C SER A 262 -35.83 -1.72 7.87
N CYS A 263 -36.80 -2.46 8.41
CA CYS A 263 -36.52 -3.54 9.38
C CYS A 263 -35.71 -4.69 8.79
N LYS A 264 -35.60 -4.76 7.45
CA LYS A 264 -34.65 -5.64 6.76
C LYS A 264 -33.20 -5.40 7.18
N TYR A 265 -32.87 -4.17 7.55
CA TYR A 265 -31.51 -3.74 7.91
C TYR A 265 -31.39 -3.45 9.41
N ILE A 266 -32.17 -4.11 10.26
CA ILE A 266 -32.26 -3.77 11.70
C ILE A 266 -30.90 -3.80 12.41
N LYS A 267 -30.04 -4.79 12.14
CA LYS A 267 -28.69 -4.85 12.74
C LYS A 267 -27.80 -3.69 12.28
N PHE A 268 -27.91 -3.30 11.02
CA PHE A 268 -27.20 -2.13 10.50
C PHE A 268 -27.70 -0.84 11.14
N LEU A 269 -29.02 -0.70 11.33
CA LEU A 269 -29.62 0.44 12.03
C LEU A 269 -29.19 0.49 13.50
N GLU A 270 -29.07 -0.66 14.17
CA GLU A 270 -28.53 -0.77 15.54
C GLU A 270 -27.08 -0.26 15.59
N HIS A 271 -26.23 -0.73 14.67
CA HIS A 271 -24.85 -0.26 14.52
C HIS A 271 -24.78 1.26 14.27
N LEU A 272 -25.59 1.80 13.34
CA LEU A 272 -25.65 3.25 13.11
C LEU A 272 -26.11 4.01 14.37
N SER A 273 -27.09 3.50 15.13
CA SER A 273 -27.58 4.17 16.32
C SER A 273 -26.52 4.32 17.42
N GLN A 274 -25.56 3.39 17.46
CA GLN A 274 -24.47 3.37 18.43
C GLN A 274 -23.27 4.20 17.96
N ASP A 275 -22.80 3.93 16.74
CA ASP A 275 -21.51 4.44 16.26
C ASP A 275 -21.66 5.66 15.32
N TYR A 276 -22.82 5.83 14.68
CA TYR A 276 -23.08 6.90 13.71
C TYR A 276 -24.46 7.59 13.92
N PRO A 277 -24.74 8.22 15.08
CA PRO A 277 -26.09 8.70 15.42
C PRO A 277 -26.69 9.67 14.40
N SER A 278 -25.87 10.52 13.76
CA SER A 278 -26.33 11.44 12.72
C SER A 278 -26.87 10.72 11.48
N GLU A 279 -26.21 9.63 11.07
CA GLU A 279 -26.65 8.81 9.94
C GLU A 279 -27.89 8.00 10.30
N TYR A 280 -27.96 7.47 11.52
CA TYR A 280 -29.14 6.80 12.04
C TYR A 280 -30.37 7.71 12.02
N VAL A 281 -30.25 8.94 12.55
CA VAL A 281 -31.33 9.94 12.53
C VAL A 281 -31.72 10.31 11.10
N ALA A 282 -30.76 10.44 10.19
CA ALA A 282 -31.04 10.68 8.78
C ALA A 282 -31.81 9.53 8.13
N ALA A 283 -31.49 8.28 8.46
CA ALA A 283 -32.22 7.10 8.01
C ALA A 283 -33.65 7.07 8.57
N LEU A 284 -33.82 7.31 9.89
CA LEU A 284 -35.12 7.34 10.56
C LEU A 284 -36.06 8.37 9.93
N ARG A 285 -35.57 9.58 9.61
CA ARG A 285 -36.38 10.63 8.96
C ARG A 285 -37.05 10.19 7.65
N ARG A 286 -36.54 9.15 6.99
CA ARG A 286 -37.12 8.60 5.75
C ARG A 286 -38.33 7.71 5.99
N CYS A 287 -38.56 7.23 7.20
CA CYS A 287 -39.66 6.32 7.54
C CYS A 287 -40.58 6.83 8.65
N SER A 288 -40.09 7.73 9.52
CA SER A 288 -40.72 8.01 10.80
C SER A 288 -41.97 8.89 10.69
N GLY A 289 -42.11 9.74 9.66
CA GLY A 289 -43.22 10.68 9.59
C GLY A 289 -43.28 11.60 10.83
N GLN A 290 -44.07 11.22 11.84
CA GLN A 290 -44.21 11.83 13.18
C GLN A 290 -43.94 10.87 14.37
N GLU A 291 -43.63 9.61 14.11
CA GLU A 291 -43.41 8.58 15.12
C GLU A 291 -42.07 8.80 15.84
N TYR A 292 -42.11 8.82 17.17
CA TYR A 292 -40.94 9.00 18.03
C TYR A 292 -40.26 7.66 18.26
N CYS A 293 -38.94 7.59 18.01
CA CYS A 293 -38.12 6.46 18.44
C CYS A 293 -37.53 6.78 19.82
N PRO A 294 -37.92 6.06 20.89
CA PRO A 294 -37.41 6.33 22.23
C PRO A 294 -35.95 5.92 22.37
N ASP A 295 -35.17 6.71 23.12
CA ASP A 295 -33.89 6.24 23.62
C ASP A 295 -34.13 5.22 24.76
N PRO A 296 -33.40 4.08 24.81
CA PRO A 296 -32.24 3.73 24.01
C PRO A 296 -32.56 2.75 22.85
N CYS A 297 -33.77 2.78 22.30
CA CYS A 297 -34.27 1.80 21.32
C CYS A 297 -33.76 2.07 19.89
N THR A 298 -33.77 1.03 19.07
CA THR A 298 -33.59 1.13 17.62
C THR A 298 -34.92 0.86 16.93
N CYS A 299 -35.39 1.82 16.14
CA CYS A 299 -36.61 1.71 15.36
C CYS A 299 -36.38 1.52 13.87
N CYS A 300 -37.37 0.90 13.22
CA CYS A 300 -37.38 0.62 11.80
C CYS A 300 -38.83 0.54 11.27
N LYS A 301 -39.00 0.53 9.94
CA LYS A 301 -40.31 0.30 9.31
C LYS A 301 -40.33 -1.01 8.55
N GLU A 302 -41.36 -1.84 8.77
CA GLU A 302 -41.56 -3.08 8.01
C GLU A 302 -42.01 -2.77 6.57
N GLU A 303 -41.38 -3.37 5.57
CA GLU A 303 -41.67 -3.10 4.16
C GLU A 303 -43.10 -3.50 3.75
N VAL A 304 -43.58 -4.65 4.23
CA VAL A 304 -44.89 -5.20 3.83
C VAL A 304 -46.04 -4.57 4.63
N SER A 305 -45.92 -4.57 5.96
CA SER A 305 -47.00 -4.11 6.84
C SER A 305 -47.04 -2.59 7.01
N GLN A 306 -45.97 -1.90 6.61
CA GLN A 306 -45.74 -0.48 6.87
C GLN A 306 -45.77 -0.10 8.35
N LYS A 307 -45.69 -1.09 9.26
CA LYS A 307 -45.66 -0.85 10.71
C LYS A 307 -44.30 -0.33 11.15
N PHE A 308 -44.32 0.64 12.05
CA PHE A 308 -43.15 1.11 12.74
C PHE A 308 -42.86 0.19 13.94
N ILE A 309 -41.67 -0.39 13.95
CA ILE A 309 -41.20 -1.30 14.97
C ILE A 309 -40.19 -0.57 15.83
N THR A 310 -40.28 -0.77 17.15
CA THR A 310 -39.36 -0.22 18.14
C THR A 310 -38.71 -1.39 18.87
N ASN A 311 -37.40 -1.59 18.68
CA ASN A 311 -36.61 -2.60 19.36
C ASN A 311 -35.82 -1.96 20.51
N CYS A 312 -36.18 -2.26 21.76
CA CYS A 312 -35.51 -1.71 22.94
C CYS A 312 -34.60 -2.72 23.64
N ASP A 313 -34.42 -3.92 23.07
CA ASP A 313 -33.66 -5.00 23.68
C ASP A 313 -32.15 -4.78 23.50
N LYS A 314 -31.59 -3.84 24.27
CA LYS A 314 -30.15 -3.73 24.48
C LYS A 314 -29.73 -4.71 25.57
N GLN A 315 -29.39 -5.95 25.18
CA GLN A 315 -28.66 -6.90 26.05
C GLN A 315 -27.15 -6.70 25.89
#